data_AF-A0A1X2INT0-F1
#
_entry.id   AF-A0A1X2INT0-F1
#
_cell.length_a   1.000
_cell.length_b   1.000
_cell.length_c   1.000
_cell.angle_alpha   90.00
_cell.angle_beta   90.00
_cell.angle_gamma   90.00
#
_symmetry.space_group_name_H-M   'P 1'
#
loop_
_entity.id
_entity.type
_entity.pdbx_description
1 polymer ?
#
loop_
_entity_poly.entity_id
_entity_poly.type
_entity_poly.pdbx_seq_one_letter_code
_entity_poly.pdbx_strand_id
1 'polypeptide(L)'
;MLSNDIKDTITQTIKDLDSSLRDLSLKIHDDPELGNQEFHAYQLLTEYLKNQGFNIVYEAAGLKTAFIAEFSNGPGRRVGFCSEYDALPGVGHGCGHNLIAISGVACAMATKRLLEQGKIQGTVVLYGTPAEETTSGKITLIRSGEVKERVDVAMMLHPFAEDGLYPGYLALDTIQVEFHGKQSHAGMAPWNGVNAVDAVMQGFDNIAMLRQQTLPSNRMHGIITHGGQAANVIPAYASAKLYARSLTKDQLTELKAKMENCFTAAAKATGCTVNMSWAESGPTDDVFMNTSLAEYYKALMEEQGVKYRSRAEEEQIVGGSTDMGNFSYAVPSIHPAFGIYTTATNHTREFAQAAGTAKAHQATLRAATCLSITAAHVYLSDTFYQSALADFKKGKPQTI
;
A
#
# COMPACT_ATOMS: atom_id res chain seq x y z
N MET A 1 4.51 -31.00 5.77
CA MET A 1 4.88 -30.48 4.43
C MET A 1 3.74 -30.77 3.48
N LEU A 2 3.42 -29.82 2.59
CA LEU A 2 2.39 -30.02 1.55
C LEU A 2 2.78 -31.19 0.63
N SER A 3 1.78 -31.90 0.11
CA SER A 3 2.04 -32.96 -0.86
C SER A 3 2.59 -32.38 -2.17
N ASN A 4 3.41 -33.18 -2.87
CA ASN A 4 3.94 -32.79 -4.19
C ASN A 4 2.80 -32.50 -5.17
N ASP A 5 1.72 -33.28 -5.13
CA ASP A 5 0.55 -33.08 -5.98
C ASP A 5 -0.06 -31.66 -5.88
N ILE A 6 -0.10 -31.05 -4.68
CA ILE A 6 -0.57 -29.66 -4.50
C ILE A 6 0.42 -28.68 -5.15
N LYS A 7 1.71 -28.84 -4.85
CA LYS A 7 2.77 -27.97 -5.40
C LYS A 7 2.83 -28.05 -6.93
N ASP A 8 2.72 -29.25 -7.48
CA ASP A 8 2.73 -29.52 -8.92
C ASP A 8 1.50 -28.91 -9.61
N THR A 9 0.33 -29.01 -8.98
CA THR A 9 -0.90 -28.39 -9.51
C THR A 9 -0.78 -26.87 -9.58
N ILE A 10 -0.27 -26.24 -8.52
CA ILE A 10 -0.04 -24.78 -8.49
C ILE A 10 0.96 -24.38 -9.57
N THR A 11 2.12 -25.05 -9.60
CA THR A 11 3.22 -24.74 -10.53
C THR A 11 2.76 -24.89 -11.98
N GLN A 12 2.07 -25.98 -12.30
CA GLN A 12 1.54 -26.22 -13.64
C GLN A 12 0.47 -25.20 -14.01
N THR A 13 -0.44 -24.86 -13.08
CA THR A 13 -1.49 -23.85 -13.34
C THR A 13 -0.87 -22.50 -13.68
N ILE A 14 0.12 -22.04 -12.91
CA ILE A 14 0.78 -20.74 -13.16
C ILE A 14 1.57 -20.78 -14.48
N LYS A 15 2.22 -21.90 -14.79
CA LYS A 15 2.90 -22.09 -16.08
C LYS A 15 1.94 -22.04 -17.27
N ASP A 16 0.75 -22.65 -17.14
CA ASP A 16 -0.27 -22.62 -18.19
C ASP A 16 -0.83 -21.20 -18.41
N LEU A 17 -0.79 -20.35 -17.37
CA LEU A 17 -1.23 -18.96 -17.41
C LEU A 17 -0.14 -17.97 -17.87
N ASP A 18 1.10 -18.42 -18.08
CA ASP A 18 2.25 -17.54 -18.35
C ASP A 18 1.96 -16.53 -19.47
N SER A 19 1.54 -17.02 -20.63
CA SER A 19 1.29 -16.18 -21.81
C SER A 19 0.13 -15.18 -21.62
N SER A 20 -0.96 -15.60 -20.99
CA SER A 20 -2.13 -14.73 -20.78
C SER A 20 -1.86 -13.67 -19.71
N LEU A 21 -1.14 -14.03 -18.65
CA LEU A 21 -0.70 -13.08 -17.63
C LEU A 21 0.34 -12.10 -18.20
N ARG A 22 1.21 -12.55 -19.10
CA ARG A 22 2.17 -11.66 -19.76
C ARG A 22 1.47 -10.61 -20.60
N ASP A 23 0.49 -11.03 -21.41
CA ASP A 23 -0.34 -10.13 -22.21
C ASP A 23 -1.11 -9.13 -21.33
N LEU A 24 -1.74 -9.62 -20.27
CA LEU A 24 -2.47 -8.77 -19.31
C LEU A 24 -1.56 -7.74 -18.64
N SER A 25 -0.38 -8.15 -18.19
CA SER A 25 0.60 -7.25 -17.56
C SER A 25 1.09 -6.17 -18.53
N LEU A 26 1.34 -6.53 -19.79
CA LEU A 26 1.80 -5.58 -20.81
C LEU A 26 0.71 -4.56 -21.17
N LYS A 27 -0.55 -4.99 -21.29
CA LYS A 27 -1.66 -4.07 -21.55
C LYS A 27 -1.83 -3.04 -20.44
N ILE A 28 -1.70 -3.46 -19.18
CA ILE A 28 -1.70 -2.56 -18.03
C ILE A 28 -0.45 -1.65 -18.07
N HIS A 29 0.73 -2.23 -18.32
CA HIS A 29 1.99 -1.50 -18.35
C HIS A 29 2.02 -0.39 -19.43
N ASP A 30 1.49 -0.67 -20.61
CA ASP A 30 1.58 0.17 -21.80
C ASP A 30 0.52 1.29 -21.83
N ASP A 31 -0.51 1.22 -20.98
CA ASP A 31 -1.52 2.26 -20.79
C ASP A 31 -1.62 2.66 -19.29
N PRO A 32 -0.62 3.38 -18.76
CA PRO A 32 -0.53 3.70 -17.34
C PRO A 32 -1.59 4.72 -16.91
N GLU A 33 -2.45 4.34 -15.98
CA GLU A 33 -3.51 5.18 -15.43
C GLU A 33 -3.23 5.57 -13.97
N LEU A 34 -3.54 6.82 -13.59
CA LEU A 34 -3.29 7.32 -12.23
C LEU A 34 -4.33 6.80 -11.22
N GLY A 35 -3.99 6.92 -9.93
CA GLY A 35 -4.88 6.63 -8.82
C GLY A 35 -6.31 7.21 -8.97
N ASN A 36 -7.33 6.37 -8.80
CA ASN A 36 -8.77 6.64 -9.02
C ASN A 36 -9.18 6.89 -10.48
N GLN A 37 -8.29 6.63 -11.43
CA GLN A 37 -8.53 6.79 -12.86
C GLN A 37 -8.15 5.51 -13.65
N GLU A 38 -7.91 4.40 -12.95
CA GLU A 38 -7.42 3.12 -13.46
C GLU A 38 -8.53 2.29 -14.14
N PHE A 39 -9.32 2.92 -15.02
CA PHE A 39 -10.50 2.31 -15.62
C PHE A 39 -10.16 1.20 -16.62
N HIS A 40 -9.11 1.38 -17.42
CA HIS A 40 -8.64 0.38 -18.37
C HIS A 40 -8.10 -0.85 -17.64
N ALA A 41 -7.19 -0.66 -16.68
CA ALA A 41 -6.65 -1.77 -15.91
C ALA A 41 -7.74 -2.51 -15.12
N TYR A 42 -8.67 -1.77 -14.51
CA TYR A 42 -9.86 -2.31 -13.84
C TYR A 42 -10.72 -3.17 -14.79
N GLN A 43 -11.02 -2.68 -15.99
CA GLN A 43 -11.81 -3.41 -16.98
C GLN A 43 -11.10 -4.70 -17.42
N LEU A 44 -9.81 -4.61 -17.77
CA LEU A 44 -9.02 -5.77 -18.17
C LEU A 44 -9.02 -6.87 -17.10
N LEU A 45 -8.79 -6.50 -15.84
CA LEU A 45 -8.73 -7.44 -14.73
C LEU A 45 -10.09 -8.07 -14.43
N THR A 46 -11.14 -7.26 -14.36
CA THR A 46 -12.50 -7.75 -14.05
C THR A 46 -13.05 -8.64 -15.18
N GLU A 47 -12.84 -8.28 -16.44
CA GLU A 47 -13.22 -9.11 -17.59
C GLU A 47 -12.44 -10.43 -17.62
N TYR A 48 -11.12 -10.37 -17.39
CA TYR A 48 -10.29 -11.57 -17.32
C TYR A 48 -10.81 -12.53 -16.24
N LEU A 49 -11.00 -12.05 -15.01
CA LEU A 49 -11.45 -12.88 -13.88
C LEU A 49 -12.87 -13.40 -14.06
N LYS A 50 -13.79 -12.58 -14.58
CA LYS A 50 -15.16 -13.01 -14.91
C LYS A 50 -15.15 -14.17 -15.91
N ASN A 51 -14.33 -14.07 -16.96
CA ASN A 51 -14.19 -15.14 -17.97
C ASN A 51 -13.57 -16.42 -17.39
N GLN A 52 -12.81 -16.31 -16.29
CA GLN A 52 -12.31 -17.46 -15.53
C GLN A 52 -13.32 -18.01 -14.50
N GLY A 53 -14.54 -17.47 -14.44
CA GLY A 53 -15.62 -17.96 -13.59
C GLY A 53 -15.60 -17.43 -12.15
N PHE A 54 -14.92 -16.31 -11.89
CA PHE A 54 -15.06 -15.60 -10.60
C PHE A 54 -16.37 -14.82 -10.54
N ASN A 55 -16.95 -14.75 -9.34
CA ASN A 55 -18.01 -13.79 -9.04
C ASN A 55 -17.37 -12.42 -8.75
N ILE A 56 -17.77 -11.38 -9.49
CA ILE A 56 -17.17 -10.04 -9.37
C ILE A 56 -18.14 -9.09 -8.68
N VAL A 57 -17.69 -8.47 -7.59
CA VAL A 57 -18.28 -7.26 -7.02
C VAL A 57 -17.57 -6.07 -7.66
N TYR A 58 -18.29 -5.34 -8.51
CA TYR A 58 -17.81 -4.13 -9.17
C TYR A 58 -17.95 -2.93 -8.24
N GLU A 59 -17.05 -1.95 -8.39
CA GLU A 59 -17.08 -0.68 -7.66
C GLU A 59 -17.11 -0.88 -6.14
N ALA A 60 -16.29 -1.82 -5.67
CA ALA A 60 -16.31 -2.29 -4.29
C ALA A 60 -16.06 -1.14 -3.30
N ALA A 61 -16.81 -1.13 -2.19
CA ALA A 61 -16.78 -0.06 -1.19
C ALA A 61 -17.04 1.36 -1.76
N GLY A 62 -17.73 1.46 -2.90
CA GLY A 62 -18.04 2.74 -3.56
C GLY A 62 -16.86 3.35 -4.34
N LEU A 63 -15.75 2.63 -4.47
CA LEU A 63 -14.59 3.05 -5.26
C LEU A 63 -14.77 2.59 -6.71
N LYS A 64 -14.87 3.54 -7.64
CA LYS A 64 -15.20 3.28 -9.06
C LYS A 64 -14.29 2.28 -9.77
N THR A 65 -13.03 2.20 -9.35
CA THR A 65 -12.02 1.33 -9.95
C THR A 65 -11.57 0.23 -9.00
N ALA A 66 -12.31 -0.05 -7.91
CA ALA A 66 -12.07 -1.21 -7.06
C ALA A 66 -12.99 -2.38 -7.42
N PHE A 67 -12.51 -3.61 -7.24
CA PHE A 67 -13.33 -4.80 -7.39
C PHE A 67 -12.97 -5.87 -6.37
N ILE A 68 -13.89 -6.81 -6.16
CA ILE A 68 -13.64 -8.05 -5.39
C ILE A 68 -14.04 -9.23 -6.28
N ALA A 69 -13.09 -10.11 -6.57
CA ALA A 69 -13.33 -11.33 -7.33
C ALA A 69 -13.28 -12.54 -6.38
N GLU A 70 -14.36 -13.31 -6.31
CA GLU A 70 -14.53 -14.41 -5.35
C GLU A 70 -14.83 -15.74 -6.05
N PHE A 71 -14.24 -16.82 -5.55
CA PHE A 71 -14.60 -18.19 -5.90
C PHE A 71 -14.61 -19.08 -4.65
N SER A 72 -15.64 -19.90 -4.49
CA SER A 72 -15.81 -20.80 -3.35
C SER A 72 -16.32 -22.17 -3.78
N ASN A 73 -15.87 -23.22 -3.10
CA ASN A 73 -16.43 -24.57 -3.21
C ASN A 73 -17.16 -25.04 -1.93
N GLY A 74 -17.49 -24.11 -1.03
CA GLY A 74 -18.22 -24.39 0.21
C GLY A 74 -17.57 -23.79 1.46
N PRO A 75 -17.97 -24.24 2.66
CA PRO A 75 -17.44 -23.71 3.92
C PRO A 75 -15.97 -24.07 4.09
N GLY A 76 -15.19 -23.16 4.66
CA GLY A 76 -13.77 -23.38 4.91
C GLY A 76 -13.05 -22.07 5.16
N ARG A 77 -11.72 -22.11 5.14
CA ARG A 77 -10.87 -20.93 5.27
C ARG A 77 -11.02 -20.02 4.05
N ARG A 78 -10.78 -18.74 4.26
CA ARG A 78 -10.92 -17.72 3.22
C ARG A 78 -9.61 -16.96 3.09
N VAL A 79 -8.94 -17.09 1.96
CA VAL A 79 -7.65 -16.44 1.72
C VAL A 79 -7.80 -15.37 0.64
N GLY A 80 -7.32 -14.18 0.96
CA GLY A 80 -7.32 -13.00 0.11
C GLY A 80 -5.98 -12.75 -0.56
N PHE A 81 -6.02 -12.23 -1.78
CA PHE A 81 -4.88 -11.63 -2.46
C PHE A 81 -5.18 -10.19 -2.86
N CYS A 82 -4.18 -9.34 -2.94
CA CYS A 82 -4.33 -7.96 -3.42
C CYS A 82 -3.62 -7.76 -4.76
N SER A 83 -4.27 -7.02 -5.66
CA SER A 83 -3.75 -6.57 -6.94
C SER A 83 -3.89 -5.06 -7.02
N GLU A 84 -2.76 -4.36 -7.10
CA GLU A 84 -2.70 -2.92 -7.43
C GLU A 84 -2.43 -2.74 -8.91
N TYR A 85 -2.84 -1.59 -9.45
CA TYR A 85 -2.75 -1.29 -10.89
C TYR A 85 -2.78 0.20 -11.21
N ASP A 86 -2.62 1.08 -10.23
CA ASP A 86 -2.35 2.49 -10.46
C ASP A 86 -0.90 2.75 -10.90
N ALA A 87 -0.69 3.83 -11.62
CA ALA A 87 0.59 4.30 -12.11
C ALA A 87 0.95 5.67 -11.51
N LEU A 88 2.19 6.11 -11.77
CA LEU A 88 2.74 7.36 -11.25
C LEU A 88 2.84 8.45 -12.34
N PRO A 89 2.59 9.73 -11.99
CA PRO A 89 2.71 10.84 -12.94
C PRO A 89 4.12 10.93 -13.56
N GLY A 90 4.18 10.93 -14.89
CA GLY A 90 5.41 11.18 -15.65
C GLY A 90 6.44 10.03 -15.71
N VAL A 91 6.20 8.93 -14.99
CA VAL A 91 7.06 7.73 -15.00
C VAL A 91 6.32 6.43 -15.34
N GLY A 92 4.98 6.43 -15.39
CA GLY A 92 4.19 5.23 -15.71
C GLY A 92 4.18 4.25 -14.53
N HIS A 93 4.24 2.94 -14.81
CA HIS A 93 4.35 1.90 -13.77
C HIS A 93 5.76 1.84 -13.13
N GLY A 94 6.27 2.98 -12.69
CA GLY A 94 7.55 3.11 -12.00
C GLY A 94 7.61 2.39 -10.64
N CYS A 95 6.47 1.96 -10.10
CA CYS A 95 6.38 1.10 -8.92
C CYS A 95 6.08 -0.38 -9.27
N GLY A 96 5.89 -0.71 -10.55
CA GLY A 96 5.67 -2.08 -11.03
C GLY A 96 4.28 -2.65 -10.73
N HIS A 97 3.25 -1.81 -10.56
CA HIS A 97 1.90 -2.29 -10.22
C HIS A 97 1.30 -3.21 -11.30
N ASN A 98 1.74 -3.12 -12.56
CA ASN A 98 1.42 -4.11 -13.59
C ASN A 98 1.83 -5.55 -13.22
N LEU A 99 2.90 -5.73 -12.44
CA LEU A 99 3.37 -7.02 -11.93
C LEU A 99 2.64 -7.41 -10.64
N ILE A 100 2.29 -6.45 -9.79
CA ILE A 100 1.45 -6.68 -8.60
C ILE A 100 0.09 -7.21 -9.06
N ALA A 101 -0.54 -6.54 -10.04
CA ALA A 101 -1.79 -6.93 -10.67
C ALA A 101 -1.78 -8.42 -11.05
N ILE A 102 -0.82 -8.84 -11.87
CA ILE A 102 -0.79 -10.23 -12.35
C ILE A 102 -0.32 -11.23 -11.29
N SER A 103 0.44 -10.81 -10.27
CA SER A 103 0.80 -11.70 -9.16
C SER A 103 -0.43 -12.12 -8.34
N GLY A 104 -1.33 -11.17 -8.04
CA GLY A 104 -2.58 -11.46 -7.36
C GLY A 104 -3.51 -12.33 -8.19
N VAL A 105 -3.61 -12.06 -9.51
CA VAL A 105 -4.37 -12.90 -10.44
C VAL A 105 -3.81 -14.32 -10.51
N ALA A 106 -2.49 -14.49 -10.62
CA ALA A 106 -1.84 -15.81 -10.65
C ALA A 106 -2.16 -16.61 -9.37
N CYS A 107 -2.04 -15.98 -8.21
CA CYS A 107 -2.36 -16.59 -6.93
C CYS A 107 -3.83 -17.01 -6.83
N ALA A 108 -4.74 -16.10 -7.18
CA ALA A 108 -6.18 -16.37 -7.14
C ALA A 108 -6.55 -17.53 -8.08
N MET A 109 -6.00 -17.56 -9.29
CA MET A 109 -6.23 -18.62 -10.27
C MET A 109 -5.68 -19.98 -9.82
N ALA A 110 -4.47 -20.00 -9.24
CA ALA A 110 -3.87 -21.23 -8.72
C ALA A 110 -4.68 -21.80 -7.55
N THR A 111 -5.11 -20.95 -6.60
CA THR A 111 -5.98 -21.37 -5.50
C THR A 111 -7.35 -21.82 -6.01
N LYS A 112 -7.95 -21.11 -6.98
CA LYS A 112 -9.20 -21.52 -7.63
C LYS A 112 -9.09 -22.91 -8.24
N ARG A 113 -7.99 -23.22 -8.94
CA ARG A 113 -7.78 -24.56 -9.54
C ARG A 113 -7.78 -25.65 -8.48
N LEU A 114 -7.16 -25.42 -7.32
CA LEU A 114 -7.19 -26.38 -6.21
C LEU A 114 -8.61 -26.57 -5.64
N LEU A 115 -9.39 -25.49 -5.52
CA LEU A 115 -10.78 -25.54 -5.08
C LEU A 115 -11.66 -26.34 -6.08
N GLU A 116 -11.50 -26.10 -7.38
CA GLU A 116 -12.23 -26.83 -8.44
C GLU A 116 -11.92 -28.33 -8.45
N GLN A 117 -10.67 -28.70 -8.16
CA GLN A 117 -10.25 -30.10 -8.08
C GLN A 117 -10.60 -30.76 -6.73
N GLY A 118 -11.23 -30.04 -5.81
CA GLY A 118 -11.54 -30.54 -4.46
C GLY A 118 -10.29 -30.84 -3.61
N LYS A 119 -9.13 -30.29 -3.99
CA LYS A 119 -7.86 -30.47 -3.28
C LYS A 119 -7.77 -29.62 -2.02
N ILE A 120 -8.51 -28.51 -1.98
CA ILE A 120 -8.73 -27.66 -0.81
C ILE A 120 -10.20 -27.29 -0.73
N GLN A 121 -10.66 -26.86 0.45
CA GLN A 121 -12.03 -26.42 0.70
C GLN A 121 -12.06 -25.01 1.30
N GLY A 122 -12.94 -24.14 0.79
CA GLY A 122 -13.14 -22.78 1.29
C GLY A 122 -13.37 -21.76 0.19
N THR A 123 -12.81 -20.56 0.36
CA THR A 123 -12.99 -19.44 -0.57
C THR A 123 -11.66 -18.77 -0.88
N VAL A 124 -11.45 -18.39 -2.14
CA VAL A 124 -10.39 -17.46 -2.54
C VAL A 124 -11.01 -16.13 -2.94
N VAL A 125 -10.37 -15.04 -2.52
CA VAL A 125 -10.78 -13.67 -2.81
C VAL A 125 -9.60 -12.92 -3.42
N LEU A 126 -9.82 -12.20 -4.52
CA LEU A 126 -8.86 -11.25 -5.06
C LEU A 126 -9.45 -9.84 -4.97
N TYR A 127 -8.76 -8.97 -4.26
CA TYR A 127 -9.08 -7.55 -4.18
C TYR A 127 -8.34 -6.81 -5.28
N GLY A 128 -9.09 -6.16 -6.16
CA GLY A 128 -8.56 -5.08 -6.99
C GLY A 128 -8.53 -3.79 -6.19
N THR A 129 -7.32 -3.32 -5.87
CA THR A 129 -7.10 -2.23 -4.92
C THR A 129 -6.51 -1.02 -5.63
N PRO A 130 -7.31 0.01 -5.95
CA PRO A 130 -6.85 1.19 -6.68
C PRO A 130 -6.09 2.17 -5.78
N ALA A 131 -5.41 3.10 -6.43
CA ALA A 131 -4.92 4.35 -5.84
C ALA A 131 -4.01 4.19 -4.61
N GLU A 132 -3.16 3.16 -4.56
CA GLU A 132 -2.21 2.97 -3.46
C GLU A 132 -1.28 4.18 -3.32
N GLU A 133 -0.81 4.72 -4.46
CA GLU A 133 0.14 5.83 -4.51
C GLU A 133 -0.49 7.21 -4.22
N THR A 134 -1.83 7.29 -4.07
CA THR A 134 -2.53 8.56 -3.85
C THR A 134 -3.49 8.59 -2.67
N THR A 135 -4.60 7.85 -2.74
CA THR A 135 -5.71 7.98 -1.78
C THR A 135 -5.85 6.75 -0.88
N SER A 136 -5.02 5.72 -1.12
CA SER A 136 -4.96 4.47 -0.37
C SER A 136 -6.30 3.74 -0.35
N GLY A 137 -6.72 3.22 -1.51
CA GLY A 137 -8.03 2.59 -1.69
C GLY A 137 -8.31 1.42 -0.74
N LYS A 138 -7.26 0.73 -0.24
CA LYS A 138 -7.42 -0.37 0.73
C LYS A 138 -8.03 0.08 2.05
N ILE A 139 -7.79 1.33 2.46
CA ILE A 139 -8.34 1.84 3.72
C ILE A 139 -9.87 1.90 3.64
N THR A 140 -10.42 2.30 2.50
CA THR A 140 -11.87 2.32 2.26
C THR A 140 -12.46 0.91 2.27
N LEU A 141 -11.81 -0.07 1.63
CA LEU A 141 -12.22 -1.48 1.65
C LEU A 141 -12.25 -2.07 3.07
N ILE A 142 -11.30 -1.68 3.93
CA ILE A 142 -11.28 -2.12 5.33
C ILE A 142 -12.43 -1.48 6.11
N ARG A 143 -12.63 -0.17 5.94
CA ARG A 143 -13.66 0.60 6.66
C ARG A 143 -15.08 0.15 6.29
N SER A 144 -15.30 -0.27 5.06
CA SER A 144 -16.60 -0.80 4.61
C SER A 144 -16.91 -2.21 5.14
N GLY A 145 -15.96 -2.87 5.81
CA GLY A 145 -16.12 -4.23 6.34
C GLY A 145 -15.71 -5.34 5.36
N GLU A 146 -15.51 -5.02 4.07
CA GLU A 146 -15.29 -5.99 3.00
C GLU A 146 -14.11 -6.93 3.27
N VAL A 147 -13.05 -6.45 3.93
CA VAL A 147 -11.88 -7.29 4.24
C VAL A 147 -12.18 -8.30 5.35
N LYS A 148 -12.61 -7.83 6.53
CA LYS A 148 -12.86 -8.71 7.70
C LYS A 148 -14.00 -9.68 7.47
N GLU A 149 -14.99 -9.26 6.68
CA GLU A 149 -16.17 -10.07 6.38
C GLU A 149 -15.92 -11.13 5.33
N ARG A 150 -14.84 -11.04 4.53
CA ARG A 150 -14.60 -11.98 3.41
C ARG A 150 -13.38 -12.86 3.56
N VAL A 151 -12.35 -12.44 4.29
CA VAL A 151 -11.10 -13.20 4.40
C VAL A 151 -10.61 -13.38 5.82
N ASP A 152 -9.91 -14.48 6.05
CA ASP A 152 -9.25 -14.81 7.32
C ASP A 152 -7.74 -14.49 7.29
N VAL A 153 -7.16 -14.46 6.09
CA VAL A 153 -5.74 -14.15 5.81
C VAL A 153 -5.67 -13.38 4.49
N ALA A 154 -4.78 -12.39 4.37
CA ALA A 154 -4.54 -11.67 3.11
C ALA A 154 -3.05 -11.66 2.73
N MET A 155 -2.72 -11.77 1.45
CA MET A 155 -1.33 -11.81 0.99
C MET A 155 -1.14 -10.94 -0.25
N MET A 156 0.02 -10.32 -0.37
CA MET A 156 0.34 -9.48 -1.51
C MET A 156 1.84 -9.55 -1.82
N LEU A 157 2.23 -9.39 -3.08
CA LEU A 157 3.62 -9.33 -3.51
C LEU A 157 3.93 -7.95 -4.09
N HIS A 158 5.17 -7.50 -3.95
CA HIS A 158 5.61 -6.24 -4.53
C HIS A 158 6.94 -6.40 -5.30
N PRO A 159 7.05 -5.89 -6.54
CA PRO A 159 8.33 -5.89 -7.24
C PRO A 159 9.28 -4.84 -6.68
N PHE A 160 10.54 -5.21 -6.50
CA PHE A 160 11.63 -4.33 -6.11
C PHE A 160 12.90 -4.65 -6.90
N ALA A 161 13.95 -3.86 -6.71
CA ALA A 161 15.28 -4.16 -7.26
C ALA A 161 15.81 -5.51 -6.75
N GLU A 162 15.57 -5.79 -5.47
CA GLU A 162 16.03 -6.99 -4.77
C GLU A 162 14.88 -7.67 -4.03
N ASP A 163 15.01 -8.98 -3.79
CA ASP A 163 14.09 -9.72 -2.92
C ASP A 163 14.22 -9.23 -1.46
N GLY A 164 13.12 -9.22 -0.73
CA GLY A 164 13.09 -8.82 0.68
C GLY A 164 11.83 -9.31 1.38
N LEU A 165 11.94 -9.72 2.63
CA LEU A 165 10.83 -10.32 3.37
C LEU A 165 10.26 -9.40 4.44
N TYR A 166 11.12 -8.66 5.13
CA TYR A 166 10.77 -7.72 6.19
C TYR A 166 11.26 -6.29 5.92
N PRO A 167 11.10 -5.73 4.70
CA PRO A 167 11.43 -4.32 4.50
C PRO A 167 10.57 -3.43 5.43
N GLY A 168 11.17 -2.39 5.97
CA GLY A 168 10.50 -1.48 6.90
C GLY A 168 9.52 -0.56 6.17
N TYR A 169 8.22 -0.86 6.21
CA TYR A 169 7.18 0.02 5.68
C TYR A 169 6.69 1.01 6.74
N LEU A 170 6.68 2.29 6.40
CA LEU A 170 6.39 3.38 7.33
C LEU A 170 4.90 3.72 7.39
N ALA A 171 4.43 4.13 8.56
CA ALA A 171 3.13 4.77 8.70
C ALA A 171 3.20 6.20 8.15
N LEU A 172 2.13 6.64 7.47
CA LEU A 172 2.05 7.96 6.84
C LEU A 172 0.65 8.59 6.97
N ASP A 173 0.60 9.91 7.16
CA ASP A 173 -0.62 10.69 6.99
C ASP A 173 -0.29 12.04 6.34
N THR A 174 -1.31 12.69 5.77
CA THR A 174 -1.22 13.98 5.09
C THR A 174 -2.11 14.99 5.79
N ILE A 175 -1.56 16.17 6.13
CA ILE A 175 -2.31 17.28 6.70
C ILE A 175 -2.39 18.45 5.70
N GLN A 176 -3.60 18.96 5.52
CA GLN A 176 -3.87 20.27 4.93
C GLN A 176 -4.10 21.28 6.04
N VAL A 177 -3.39 22.40 5.98
CA VAL A 177 -3.47 23.50 6.95
C VAL A 177 -3.88 24.77 6.25
N GLU A 178 -4.89 25.45 6.77
CA GLU A 178 -5.44 26.69 6.20
C GLU A 178 -5.56 27.75 7.28
N PHE A 179 -4.89 28.88 7.08
CA PHE A 179 -4.96 30.02 7.98
C PHE A 179 -5.87 31.09 7.39
N HIS A 180 -6.71 31.66 8.26
CA HIS A 180 -7.59 32.78 7.92
C HIS A 180 -7.28 33.97 8.83
N GLY A 181 -7.05 35.11 8.20
CA GLY A 181 -6.74 36.38 8.84
C GLY A 181 -7.60 37.50 8.26
N LYS A 182 -7.01 38.68 8.04
CA LYS A 182 -7.71 39.88 7.60
C LYS A 182 -6.83 40.73 6.69
N GLN A 183 -7.37 41.10 5.53
CA GLN A 183 -6.67 41.91 4.56
C GLN A 183 -6.48 43.34 5.09
N SER A 184 -5.35 43.94 4.72
CA SER A 184 -5.09 45.37 4.88
C SER A 184 -4.02 45.82 3.89
N HIS A 185 -3.92 47.13 3.66
CA HIS A 185 -2.85 47.69 2.85
C HIS A 185 -1.51 47.61 3.59
N ALA A 186 -0.56 46.85 3.05
CA ALA A 186 0.67 46.48 3.77
C ALA A 186 1.52 47.70 4.16
N GLY A 187 1.58 48.73 3.31
CA GLY A 187 2.37 49.94 3.57
C GLY A 187 1.63 51.08 4.27
N MET A 188 0.29 51.04 4.37
CA MET A 188 -0.50 52.20 4.85
C MET A 188 -1.19 51.94 6.17
N ALA A 189 -1.71 50.74 6.39
CA ALA A 189 -2.42 50.41 7.62
C ALA A 189 -2.22 48.93 8.02
N PRO A 190 -0.97 48.42 8.10
CA PRO A 190 -0.73 47.02 8.42
C PRO A 190 -1.33 46.59 9.77
N TRP A 191 -1.41 47.49 10.76
CA TRP A 191 -2.01 47.26 12.07
C TRP A 191 -3.51 46.91 12.04
N ASN A 192 -4.22 47.17 10.93
CA ASN A 192 -5.62 46.78 10.76
C ASN A 192 -5.80 45.35 10.21
N GLY A 193 -4.71 44.71 9.78
CA GLY A 193 -4.69 43.38 9.17
C GLY A 193 -4.27 42.28 10.14
N VAL A 194 -4.46 41.03 9.71
CA VAL A 194 -4.03 39.80 10.38
C VAL A 194 -3.43 38.92 9.28
N ASN A 195 -2.12 38.69 9.33
CA ASN A 195 -1.38 38.14 8.19
C ASN A 195 -1.34 36.61 8.21
N ALA A 196 -2.08 35.99 7.29
CA ALA A 196 -2.12 34.53 7.17
C ALA A 196 -0.80 33.92 6.66
N VAL A 197 0.00 34.65 5.86
CA VAL A 197 1.30 34.16 5.40
C VAL A 197 2.30 34.11 6.56
N ASP A 198 2.27 35.08 7.47
CA ASP A 198 3.11 35.04 8.68
C ASP A 198 2.77 33.82 9.53
N ALA A 199 1.48 33.43 9.60
CA ALA A 199 1.06 32.23 10.32
C ALA A 199 1.57 30.94 9.67
N VAL A 200 1.55 30.84 8.34
CA VAL A 200 2.16 29.71 7.62
C VAL A 200 3.67 29.66 7.86
N MET A 201 4.37 30.78 7.72
CA MET A 201 5.83 30.87 7.97
C MET A 201 6.18 30.41 9.39
N GLN A 202 5.49 30.96 10.40
CA GLN A 202 5.68 30.58 11.79
C GLN A 202 5.37 29.10 12.03
N GLY A 203 4.37 28.54 11.35
CA GLY A 203 4.07 27.11 11.38
C GLY A 203 5.23 26.26 10.87
N PHE A 204 5.85 26.64 9.75
CA PHE A 204 7.04 25.98 9.22
C PHE A 204 8.26 26.14 10.13
N ASP A 205 8.46 27.31 10.74
CA ASP A 205 9.52 27.55 11.73
C ASP A 205 9.34 26.65 12.97
N ASN A 206 8.10 26.54 13.46
CA ASN A 206 7.77 25.65 14.57
C ASN A 206 8.08 24.18 14.22
N ILE A 207 7.72 23.74 13.00
CA ILE A 207 8.06 22.39 12.51
C ILE A 207 9.59 22.22 12.38
N ALA A 208 10.31 23.23 11.89
CA ALA A 208 11.76 23.18 11.76
C ALA A 208 12.44 22.98 13.11
N MET A 209 11.98 23.69 14.15
CA MET A 209 12.47 23.49 15.52
C MET A 209 12.08 22.13 16.09
N LEU A 210 10.82 21.71 15.90
CA LEU A 210 10.30 20.42 16.39
C LEU A 210 11.17 19.22 15.94
N ARG A 211 11.79 19.28 14.77
CA ARG A 211 12.65 18.19 14.26
C ARG A 211 13.72 17.75 15.25
N GLN A 212 14.31 18.66 16.03
CA GLN A 212 15.33 18.29 17.02
C GLN A 212 14.73 17.43 18.16
N GLN A 213 13.45 17.59 18.48
CA GLN A 213 12.72 16.86 19.53
C GLN A 213 11.83 15.74 18.98
N THR A 214 12.16 15.20 17.79
CA THR A 214 11.50 14.04 17.19
C THR A 214 12.45 12.87 17.00
N LEU A 215 11.90 11.67 16.81
CA LEU A 215 12.71 10.49 16.54
C LEU A 215 13.47 10.64 15.20
N PRO A 216 14.71 10.14 15.09
CA PRO A 216 15.47 10.19 13.84
C PRO A 216 14.78 9.50 12.65
N SER A 217 13.83 8.62 12.92
CA SER A 217 13.03 7.93 11.91
C SER A 217 11.82 8.72 11.42
N ASN A 218 11.40 9.76 12.14
CA ASN A 218 10.24 10.55 11.77
C ASN A 218 10.58 11.50 10.62
N ARG A 219 9.61 11.73 9.72
CA ARG A 219 9.72 12.74 8.67
C ARG A 219 8.48 13.64 8.71
N MET A 220 8.73 14.94 8.59
CA MET A 220 7.71 15.96 8.39
C MET A 220 8.17 16.75 7.16
N HIS A 221 7.37 16.90 6.12
CA HIS A 221 7.78 17.67 4.94
C HIS A 221 6.57 18.09 4.13
N GLY A 222 6.66 19.21 3.42
CA GLY A 222 5.52 19.73 2.68
C GLY A 222 5.81 21.03 1.98
N ILE A 223 4.74 21.62 1.47
CA ILE A 223 4.78 22.83 0.64
C ILE A 223 3.73 23.83 1.09
N ILE A 224 3.97 25.09 0.75
CA ILE A 224 2.95 26.15 0.80
C ILE A 224 2.16 26.05 -0.49
N THR A 225 0.85 25.84 -0.38
CA THR A 225 -0.04 25.71 -1.53
C THR A 225 -0.61 27.07 -1.94
N HIS A 226 -0.79 27.98 -0.98
CA HIS A 226 -1.20 29.37 -1.22
C HIS A 226 -0.44 30.33 -0.30
N GLY A 227 0.28 31.29 -0.88
CA GLY A 227 1.17 32.23 -0.17
C GLY A 227 0.86 33.71 -0.41
N GLY A 228 -0.40 34.05 -0.69
CA GLY A 228 -0.82 35.41 -1.07
C GLY A 228 -0.74 35.69 -2.58
N GLN A 229 -1.37 36.79 -3.01
CA GLN A 229 -1.52 37.15 -4.43
C GLN A 229 -0.87 38.48 -4.82
N ALA A 230 -0.65 39.39 -3.87
CA ALA A 230 -0.10 40.72 -4.12
C ALA A 230 0.77 41.19 -2.94
N ALA A 231 1.98 41.65 -3.22
CA ALA A 231 2.96 42.01 -2.19
C ALA A 231 2.57 43.27 -1.37
N ASN A 232 1.70 44.13 -1.90
CA ASN A 232 1.23 45.34 -1.23
C ASN A 232 -0.04 45.12 -0.37
N VAL A 233 -0.53 43.88 -0.28
CA VAL A 233 -1.73 43.50 0.48
C VAL A 233 -1.36 42.44 1.52
N ILE A 234 -1.73 42.67 2.79
CA ILE A 234 -1.64 41.65 3.83
C ILE A 234 -2.59 40.49 3.48
N PRO A 235 -2.10 39.26 3.30
CA PRO A 235 -2.97 38.13 2.94
C PRO A 235 -3.92 37.72 4.06
N ALA A 236 -5.22 37.62 3.78
CA ALA A 236 -6.21 37.05 4.70
C ALA A 236 -6.33 35.52 4.61
N TYR A 237 -5.69 34.88 3.63
CA TYR A 237 -5.70 33.44 3.46
C TYR A 237 -4.32 32.95 3.01
N ALA A 238 -3.86 31.87 3.62
CA ALA A 238 -2.69 31.13 3.21
C ALA A 238 -2.86 29.67 3.63
N SER A 239 -2.26 28.74 2.88
CA SER A 239 -2.41 27.32 3.15
C SER A 239 -1.19 26.50 2.77
N ALA A 240 -1.07 25.34 3.40
CA ALA A 240 0.04 24.41 3.25
C ALA A 240 -0.45 22.95 3.28
N LYS A 241 0.33 22.07 2.64
CA LYS A 241 0.10 20.62 2.64
C LYS A 241 1.39 19.92 3.08
N LEU A 242 1.31 19.07 4.10
CA LEU A 242 2.47 18.37 4.67
C LEU A 242 2.18 16.88 4.85
N TYR A 243 3.22 16.05 4.74
CA TYR A 243 3.25 14.66 5.14
C TYR A 243 3.88 14.50 6.52
N ALA A 244 3.34 13.58 7.30
CA ALA A 244 3.93 13.03 8.52
C ALA A 244 4.24 11.55 8.28
N ARG A 245 5.47 11.11 8.60
CA ARG A 245 5.88 9.70 8.53
C ARG A 245 6.55 9.27 9.83
N SER A 246 6.27 8.04 10.26
CA SER A 246 6.90 7.39 11.42
C SER A 246 7.08 5.89 11.17
N LEU A 247 7.92 5.21 11.96
CA LEU A 247 8.12 3.75 11.82
C LEU A 247 6.87 2.95 12.17
N THR A 248 6.07 3.46 13.10
CA THR A 248 4.89 2.79 13.63
C THR A 248 3.70 3.74 13.64
N LYS A 249 2.48 3.20 13.54
CA LYS A 249 1.24 3.99 13.58
C LYS A 249 1.02 4.72 14.91
N ASP A 250 1.48 4.17 16.03
CA ASP A 250 1.39 4.86 17.33
C ASP A 250 2.35 6.05 17.37
N GLN A 251 3.59 5.89 16.89
CA GLN A 251 4.54 7.00 16.75
C GLN A 251 4.04 8.07 15.77
N LEU A 252 3.32 7.68 14.71
CA LEU A 252 2.68 8.63 13.80
C LEU A 252 1.61 9.42 14.54
N THR A 253 0.77 8.76 15.35
CA THR A 253 -0.28 9.42 16.14
C THR A 253 0.31 10.49 17.07
N GLU A 254 1.41 10.19 17.75
CA GLU A 254 2.13 11.18 18.58
C GLU A 254 2.71 12.33 17.75
N LEU A 255 3.30 12.04 16.58
CA LEU A 255 3.88 13.05 15.70
C LEU A 255 2.81 14.02 15.18
N LYS A 256 1.64 13.50 14.79
CA LYS A 256 0.50 14.28 14.32
C LYS A 256 0.07 15.33 15.35
N ALA A 257 -0.09 14.93 16.62
CA ALA A 257 -0.44 15.85 17.69
C ALA A 257 0.62 16.95 17.90
N LYS A 258 1.91 16.62 17.78
CA LYS A 258 2.99 17.62 17.84
C LYS A 258 2.93 18.60 16.66
N MET A 259 2.64 18.13 15.44
CA MET A 259 2.48 18.98 14.26
C MET A 259 1.27 19.92 14.38
N GLU A 260 0.12 19.44 14.87
CA GLU A 260 -1.07 20.26 15.11
C GLU A 260 -0.77 21.40 16.10
N ASN A 261 0.00 21.12 17.15
CA ASN A 261 0.43 22.13 18.11
C ASN A 261 1.30 23.23 17.46
N CYS A 262 2.16 22.88 16.50
CA CYS A 262 2.97 23.86 15.76
C CYS A 262 2.10 24.87 15.00
N PHE A 263 1.07 24.41 14.29
CA PHE A 263 0.17 25.28 13.52
C PHE A 263 -0.82 26.03 14.41
N THR A 264 -1.29 25.41 15.49
CA THR A 264 -2.12 26.06 16.51
C THR A 264 -1.39 27.22 17.19
N ALA A 265 -0.10 27.03 17.53
CA ALA A 265 0.73 28.08 18.10
C ALA A 265 0.93 29.25 17.13
N ALA A 266 1.14 28.95 15.84
CA ALA A 266 1.28 29.98 14.82
C ALA A 266 -0.01 30.80 14.61
N ALA A 267 -1.17 30.14 14.64
CA ALA A 267 -2.48 30.82 14.60
C ALA A 267 -2.61 31.79 15.77
N LYS A 268 -2.33 31.30 16.98
CA LYS A 268 -2.41 32.08 18.22
C LYS A 268 -1.46 33.28 18.23
N ALA A 269 -0.22 33.10 17.79
CA ALA A 269 0.79 34.15 17.77
C ALA A 269 0.44 35.30 16.81
N THR A 270 -0.18 34.98 15.67
CA THR A 270 -0.50 35.95 14.61
C THR A 270 -1.90 36.53 14.73
N GLY A 271 -2.78 35.94 15.56
CA GLY A 271 -4.19 36.29 15.64
C GLY A 271 -5.04 35.69 14.52
N CYS A 272 -4.50 34.77 13.71
CA CYS A 272 -5.25 34.02 12.72
C CYS A 272 -6.14 32.94 13.38
N THR A 273 -7.15 32.48 12.65
CA THR A 273 -7.76 31.17 12.88
C THR A 273 -7.10 30.13 11.98
N VAL A 274 -7.09 28.86 12.40
CA VAL A 274 -6.53 27.76 11.61
C VAL A 274 -7.54 26.63 11.47
N ASN A 275 -7.69 26.12 10.26
CA ASN A 275 -8.38 24.87 9.95
C ASN A 275 -7.31 23.84 9.57
N MET A 276 -7.40 22.66 10.18
CA MET A 276 -6.50 21.54 9.91
C MET A 276 -7.34 20.32 9.55
N SER A 277 -6.97 19.65 8.45
CA SER A 277 -7.62 18.41 8.04
C SER A 277 -6.56 17.38 7.68
N TRP A 278 -6.60 16.24 8.36
CA TRP A 278 -5.87 15.04 7.93
C TRP A 278 -6.60 14.38 6.76
N ALA A 279 -5.95 13.43 6.09
CA ALA A 279 -6.55 12.70 4.99
C ALA A 279 -7.89 12.05 5.43
N GLU A 280 -8.95 12.27 4.66
CA GLU A 280 -10.30 11.76 4.99
C GLU A 280 -10.33 10.22 5.02
N SER A 281 -9.59 9.58 4.11
CA SER A 281 -9.37 8.14 4.10
C SER A 281 -8.65 7.63 5.35
N GLY A 282 -7.99 8.49 6.13
CA GLY A 282 -7.20 8.15 7.30
C GLY A 282 -5.73 7.83 6.97
N PRO A 283 -4.93 7.51 8.00
CA PRO A 283 -3.51 7.24 7.82
C PRO A 283 -3.27 5.88 7.16
N THR A 284 -2.23 5.83 6.32
CA THR A 284 -1.57 4.59 5.93
C THR A 284 -0.84 4.05 7.16
N ASP A 285 -1.17 2.83 7.58
CA ASP A 285 -0.51 2.18 8.72
C ASP A 285 0.84 1.58 8.30
N ASP A 286 1.75 1.38 9.25
CA ASP A 286 2.96 0.59 9.01
C ASP A 286 2.64 -0.89 8.74
N VAL A 287 3.50 -1.63 8.05
CA VAL A 287 3.19 -3.05 7.76
C VAL A 287 3.56 -3.95 8.93
N PHE A 288 2.60 -4.76 9.35
CA PHE A 288 2.79 -5.89 10.25
C PHE A 288 2.94 -7.21 9.47
N MET A 289 4.19 -7.61 9.25
CA MET A 289 4.50 -8.87 8.57
C MET A 289 4.24 -10.08 9.48
N ASN A 290 3.29 -10.94 9.12
CA ASN A 290 3.01 -12.17 9.85
C ASN A 290 4.17 -13.16 9.71
N THR A 291 4.85 -13.48 10.81
CA THR A 291 6.11 -14.24 10.78
C THR A 291 5.92 -15.68 10.30
N SER A 292 4.86 -16.38 10.73
CA SER A 292 4.58 -17.75 10.31
C SER A 292 4.36 -17.85 8.80
N LEU A 293 3.57 -16.94 8.24
CA LEU A 293 3.34 -16.86 6.80
C LEU A 293 4.63 -16.48 6.04
N ALA A 294 5.37 -15.49 6.55
CA ALA A 294 6.58 -14.97 5.92
C ALA A 294 7.70 -16.01 5.89
N GLU A 295 8.00 -16.71 6.99
CA GLU A 295 9.03 -17.74 7.04
C GLU A 295 8.69 -18.95 6.16
N TYR A 296 7.41 -19.30 6.02
CA TYR A 296 7.01 -20.35 5.09
C TYR A 296 7.21 -19.94 3.63
N TYR A 297 6.82 -18.71 3.27
CA TYR A 297 7.09 -18.15 1.95
C TYR A 297 8.59 -18.06 1.66
N LYS A 298 9.39 -17.65 2.67
CA LYS A 298 10.85 -17.56 2.60
C LYS A 298 11.47 -18.89 2.21
N ALA A 299 11.13 -19.96 2.93
CA ALA A 299 11.69 -21.29 2.68
C ALA A 299 11.42 -21.74 1.23
N LEU A 300 10.22 -21.46 0.71
CA LEU A 300 9.87 -21.77 -0.68
C LEU A 300 10.68 -20.93 -1.69
N MET A 301 10.91 -19.66 -1.42
CA MET A 301 11.74 -18.81 -2.28
C MET A 301 13.22 -19.21 -2.22
N GLU A 302 13.72 -19.66 -1.07
CA GLU A 302 15.08 -20.21 -0.92
C GLU A 302 15.24 -21.55 -1.67
N GLU A 303 14.21 -22.39 -1.71
CA GLU A 303 14.16 -23.57 -2.61
C GLU A 303 14.28 -23.17 -4.09
N GLN A 304 13.83 -21.97 -4.47
CA GLN A 304 13.98 -21.40 -5.82
C GLN A 304 15.30 -20.63 -6.03
N GLY A 305 16.23 -20.70 -5.07
CA GLY A 305 17.57 -20.11 -5.16
C GLY A 305 17.66 -18.64 -4.73
N VAL A 306 16.62 -18.07 -4.16
CA VAL A 306 16.65 -16.72 -3.57
C VAL A 306 17.43 -16.75 -2.26
N LYS A 307 18.14 -15.66 -1.96
CA LYS A 307 18.86 -15.49 -0.69
C LYS A 307 18.39 -14.21 -0.03
N TYR A 308 17.82 -14.34 1.16
CA TYR A 308 17.43 -13.21 1.98
C TYR A 308 18.57 -12.77 2.89
N ARG A 309 18.55 -11.50 3.27
CA ARG A 309 19.40 -11.00 4.37
C ARG A 309 18.85 -11.52 5.70
N SER A 310 19.61 -11.35 6.77
CA SER A 310 19.03 -11.63 8.09
C SER A 310 17.87 -10.66 8.36
N ARG A 311 16.88 -11.10 9.14
CA ARG A 311 15.73 -10.26 9.51
C ARG A 311 16.17 -8.93 10.14
N ALA A 312 17.20 -8.96 10.98
CA ALA A 312 17.75 -7.77 11.63
C ALA A 312 18.34 -6.78 10.62
N GLU A 313 18.92 -7.25 9.51
CA GLU A 313 19.40 -6.37 8.44
C GLU A 313 18.23 -5.82 7.61
N GLU A 314 17.23 -6.63 7.28
CA GLU A 314 16.07 -6.19 6.48
C GLU A 314 15.20 -5.16 7.21
N GLU A 315 14.96 -5.34 8.52
CA GLU A 315 14.16 -4.40 9.31
C GLU A 315 14.84 -3.01 9.46
N GLN A 316 16.14 -2.90 9.16
CA GLN A 316 16.85 -1.62 9.09
C GLN A 316 16.75 -0.94 7.72
N ILE A 317 16.31 -1.67 6.69
CA ILE A 317 16.07 -1.11 5.36
C ILE A 317 14.74 -0.37 5.43
N VAL A 318 14.83 0.96 5.49
CA VAL A 318 13.65 1.84 5.45
C VAL A 318 13.13 1.87 4.01
N GLY A 319 11.92 1.34 3.82
CA GLY A 319 11.19 1.34 2.57
C GLY A 319 10.16 2.47 2.47
N GLY A 320 9.17 2.27 1.58
CA GLY A 320 8.05 3.18 1.36
C GLY A 320 6.95 3.07 2.43
N SER A 321 5.79 3.63 2.10
CA SER A 321 4.54 3.45 2.85
C SER A 321 3.55 2.77 1.93
N THR A 322 2.75 1.83 2.44
CA THR A 322 1.75 1.13 1.65
C THR A 322 0.50 0.84 2.48
N ASP A 323 -0.67 0.96 1.85
CA ASP A 323 -1.96 0.70 2.49
C ASP A 323 -2.24 -0.80 2.71
N MET A 324 -1.34 -1.68 2.25
CA MET A 324 -1.26 -3.06 2.73
C MET A 324 -0.94 -3.13 4.24
N GLY A 325 -0.35 -2.08 4.82
CA GLY A 325 -0.19 -1.94 6.26
C GLY A 325 -1.54 -1.96 6.99
N ASN A 326 -2.55 -1.30 6.44
CA ASN A 326 -3.89 -1.31 7.03
C ASN A 326 -4.53 -2.72 6.96
N PHE A 327 -4.31 -3.48 5.87
CA PHE A 327 -4.74 -4.88 5.77
C PHE A 327 -4.11 -5.73 6.87
N SER A 328 -2.81 -5.51 7.12
CA SER A 328 -2.04 -6.27 8.11
C SER A 328 -2.46 -6.06 9.57
N TYR A 329 -3.25 -5.02 9.86
CA TYR A 329 -3.91 -4.82 11.15
C TYR A 329 -5.38 -5.26 11.15
N ALA A 330 -5.96 -5.55 9.98
CA ALA A 330 -7.32 -6.07 9.86
C ALA A 330 -7.36 -7.60 9.94
N VAL A 331 -6.41 -8.28 9.28
CA VAL A 331 -6.26 -9.74 9.20
C VAL A 331 -4.78 -10.14 9.13
N PRO A 332 -4.39 -11.37 9.53
CA PRO A 332 -3.05 -11.89 9.31
C PRO A 332 -2.61 -11.68 7.86
N SER A 333 -1.46 -11.02 7.66
CA SER A 333 -1.02 -10.65 6.33
C SER A 333 0.49 -10.73 6.09
N ILE A 334 0.88 -10.89 4.83
CA ILE A 334 2.27 -10.72 4.36
C ILE A 334 2.33 -9.87 3.09
N HIS A 335 3.41 -9.10 2.96
CA HIS A 335 3.71 -8.23 1.81
C HIS A 335 5.20 -8.30 1.39
N PRO A 336 5.71 -9.48 0.98
CA PRO A 336 7.11 -9.62 0.58
C PRO A 336 7.43 -8.89 -0.73
N ALA A 337 8.66 -8.41 -0.79
CA ALA A 337 9.31 -7.89 -1.99
C ALA A 337 9.92 -9.04 -2.81
N PHE A 338 9.78 -9.00 -4.13
CA PHE A 338 10.50 -9.88 -5.05
C PHE A 338 11.34 -9.08 -6.04
N GLY A 339 12.57 -9.54 -6.28
CA GLY A 339 13.54 -8.87 -7.13
C GLY A 339 13.23 -9.06 -8.62
N ILE A 340 13.12 -7.96 -9.37
CA ILE A 340 12.92 -7.97 -10.83
C ILE A 340 14.22 -7.80 -11.65
N TYR A 341 15.37 -8.04 -10.99
CA TYR A 341 16.70 -8.03 -11.61
C TYR A 341 17.10 -6.71 -12.28
N THR A 342 16.81 -5.61 -11.59
CA THR A 342 17.20 -4.25 -11.99
C THR A 342 18.01 -3.59 -10.88
N THR A 343 18.84 -2.60 -11.24
CA THR A 343 19.48 -1.71 -10.28
C THR A 343 18.70 -0.41 -10.08
N ALA A 344 17.65 -0.19 -10.87
CA ALA A 344 16.78 0.96 -10.71
C ALA A 344 15.96 0.82 -9.42
N THR A 345 15.71 1.94 -8.76
CA THR A 345 14.79 1.99 -7.62
C THR A 345 13.37 2.24 -8.14
N ASN A 346 12.36 1.81 -7.39
CA ASN A 346 10.97 2.18 -7.62
C ASN A 346 10.83 3.72 -7.78
N HIS A 347 9.78 4.14 -8.48
CA HIS A 347 9.45 5.53 -8.82
C HIS A 347 10.38 6.18 -9.87
N THR A 348 11.11 5.37 -10.63
CA THR A 348 11.96 5.82 -11.75
C THR A 348 11.45 5.29 -13.09
N ARG A 349 11.83 5.95 -14.19
CA ARG A 349 11.49 5.49 -15.55
C ARG A 349 12.20 4.18 -15.88
N GLU A 350 13.41 4.02 -15.37
CA GLU A 350 14.23 2.83 -15.51
C GLU A 350 13.58 1.63 -14.83
N PHE A 351 12.93 1.83 -13.67
CA PHE A 351 12.16 0.77 -13.02
C PHE A 351 10.89 0.42 -13.79
N ALA A 352 10.17 1.41 -14.32
CA ALA A 352 9.00 1.16 -15.18
C ALA A 352 9.41 0.28 -16.37
N GLN A 353 10.47 0.64 -17.08
CA GLN A 353 11.02 -0.17 -18.18
C GLN A 353 11.39 -1.59 -17.74
N ALA A 354 12.01 -1.74 -16.56
CA ALA A 354 12.35 -3.04 -15.99
C ALA A 354 11.10 -3.88 -15.70
N ALA A 355 10.05 -3.27 -15.15
CA ALA A 355 8.78 -3.91 -14.82
C ALA A 355 8.01 -4.41 -16.06
N GLY A 356 8.29 -3.81 -17.23
CA GLY A 356 7.78 -4.28 -18.53
C GLY A 356 8.53 -5.48 -19.12
N THR A 357 9.65 -5.96 -18.54
CA THR A 357 10.49 -7.00 -19.16
C THR A 357 9.97 -8.43 -18.97
N ALA A 358 10.31 -9.33 -19.89
CA ALA A 358 10.03 -10.76 -19.75
C ALA A 358 10.72 -11.37 -18.51
N LYS A 359 11.90 -10.86 -18.12
CA LYS A 359 12.62 -11.33 -16.95
C LYS A 359 11.89 -10.95 -15.65
N ALA A 360 11.36 -9.73 -15.57
CA ALA A 360 10.53 -9.30 -14.45
C ALA A 360 9.25 -10.15 -14.34
N HIS A 361 8.58 -10.41 -15.47
CA HIS A 361 7.43 -11.31 -15.53
C HIS A 361 7.72 -12.70 -14.97
N GLN A 362 8.84 -13.32 -15.38
CA GLN A 362 9.23 -14.65 -14.85
C GLN A 362 9.55 -14.60 -13.34
N ALA A 363 10.15 -13.51 -12.85
CA ALA A 363 10.34 -13.30 -11.42
C ALA A 363 9.01 -13.22 -10.66
N THR A 364 8.01 -12.53 -11.25
CA THR A 364 6.65 -12.46 -10.73
C THR A 364 5.99 -13.83 -10.65
N LEU A 365 6.08 -14.64 -11.69
CA LEU A 365 5.50 -16.00 -11.68
C LEU A 365 6.16 -16.91 -10.63
N ARG A 366 7.48 -16.81 -10.44
CA ARG A 366 8.20 -17.52 -9.37
C ARG A 366 7.65 -17.13 -8.00
N ALA A 367 7.60 -15.82 -7.71
CA ALA A 367 7.13 -15.31 -6.43
C ALA A 367 5.66 -15.69 -6.18
N ALA A 368 4.79 -15.54 -7.18
CA ALA A 368 3.38 -15.92 -7.11
C ALA A 368 3.19 -17.43 -6.87
N THR A 369 4.05 -18.27 -7.44
CA THR A 369 4.05 -19.72 -7.18
C THR A 369 4.31 -20.01 -5.70
N CYS A 370 5.36 -19.41 -5.13
CA CYS A 370 5.67 -19.56 -3.71
C CYS A 370 4.54 -19.03 -2.81
N LEU A 371 3.95 -17.87 -3.13
CA LEU A 371 2.84 -17.31 -2.37
C LEU A 371 1.57 -18.19 -2.44
N SER A 372 1.29 -18.77 -3.61
CA SER A 372 0.17 -19.69 -3.81
C SER A 372 0.32 -20.97 -2.98
N ILE A 373 1.54 -21.49 -2.87
CA ILE A 373 1.85 -22.65 -2.02
C ILE A 373 1.68 -22.27 -0.53
N THR A 374 2.11 -21.09 -0.12
CA THR A 374 1.86 -20.56 1.24
C THR A 374 0.36 -20.48 1.53
N ALA A 375 -0.43 -19.94 0.59
CA ALA A 375 -1.88 -19.88 0.71
C ALA A 375 -2.50 -21.28 0.81
N ALA A 376 -2.10 -22.23 -0.04
CA ALA A 376 -2.58 -23.62 0.05
C ALA A 376 -2.29 -24.26 1.42
N HIS A 377 -1.15 -23.93 2.05
CA HIS A 377 -0.85 -24.39 3.40
C HIS A 377 -1.84 -23.86 4.44
N VAL A 378 -2.30 -22.62 4.29
CA VAL A 378 -3.35 -22.05 5.14
C VAL A 378 -4.62 -22.89 5.07
N TYR A 379 -5.08 -23.29 3.87
CA TYR A 379 -6.25 -24.15 3.74
C TYR A 379 -6.06 -25.55 4.35
N LEU A 380 -4.87 -26.14 4.21
CA LEU A 380 -4.65 -27.55 4.49
C LEU A 380 -4.13 -27.87 5.89
N SER A 381 -3.52 -26.91 6.58
CA SER A 381 -2.89 -27.14 7.89
C SER A 381 -3.50 -26.29 8.98
N ASP A 382 -4.24 -26.93 9.88
CA ASP A 382 -4.81 -26.29 11.07
C ASP A 382 -3.71 -25.68 11.94
N THR A 383 -2.63 -26.41 12.17
CA THR A 383 -1.49 -25.94 12.96
C THR A 383 -0.89 -24.68 12.34
N PHE A 384 -0.64 -24.66 11.03
CA PHE A 384 -0.06 -23.50 10.35
C PHE A 384 -0.98 -22.28 10.41
N TYR A 385 -2.28 -22.48 10.17
CA TYR A 385 -3.27 -21.42 10.29
C TYR A 385 -3.34 -20.85 11.71
N GLN A 386 -3.35 -21.71 12.74
CA GLN A 386 -3.34 -21.27 14.14
C GLN A 386 -2.06 -20.51 14.51
N SER A 387 -0.89 -20.89 13.95
CA SER A 387 0.34 -20.11 14.12
C SER A 387 0.23 -18.72 13.49
N ALA A 388 -0.33 -18.60 12.29
CA ALA A 388 -0.58 -17.29 11.67
C ALA A 388 -1.54 -16.43 12.51
N LEU A 389 -2.60 -17.01 13.08
CA LEU A 389 -3.51 -16.30 13.99
C LEU A 389 -2.81 -15.89 15.31
N ALA A 390 -1.98 -16.75 15.87
CA ALA A 390 -1.24 -16.46 17.09
C ALA A 390 -0.24 -15.31 16.89
N ASP A 391 0.47 -15.29 15.76
CA ASP A 391 1.33 -14.19 15.38
C ASP A 391 0.53 -12.90 15.22
N PHE A 392 -0.59 -12.92 14.51
CA PHE A 392 -1.44 -11.76 14.34
C PHE A 392 -1.95 -11.20 15.67
N LYS A 393 -2.37 -12.08 16.60
CA LYS A 393 -2.83 -11.69 17.94
C LYS A 393 -1.72 -11.08 18.80
N LYS A 394 -0.45 -11.47 18.59
CA LYS A 394 0.70 -10.85 19.27
C LYS A 394 0.87 -9.38 18.87
N GLY A 395 0.52 -9.04 17.63
CA GLY A 395 0.68 -7.70 17.07
C GLY A 395 2.13 -7.35 16.73
N LYS A 396 2.32 -6.22 16.04
CA LYS A 396 3.63 -5.61 15.81
C LYS A 396 3.98 -4.69 16.98
N PRO A 397 5.19 -4.80 17.58
CA PRO A 397 5.65 -3.84 18.57
C PRO A 397 5.57 -2.41 18.05
N GLN A 398 4.90 -1.53 18.80
CA GLN A 398 4.68 -0.13 18.42
C GLN A 398 5.70 0.83 19.03
N THR A 399 6.48 0.36 19.99
CA THR A 399 7.57 1.07 20.67
C THR A 399 8.90 0.36 20.40
N ILE A 400 9.96 1.13 20.18
CA ILE A 400 11.34 0.61 20.03
C ILE A 400 11.90 0.24 21.40
#